data_AF-A0A960Q9W2-F1
#
_entry.id   AF-A0A960Q9W2-F1
#
_cell.length_a   1.000
_cell.length_b   1.000
_cell.length_c   1.000
_cell.angle_alpha   90.00
_cell.angle_beta   90.00
_cell.angle_gamma   90.00
#
_symmetry.space_group_name_H-M   'P 1'
#
loop_
_entity.id
_entity.type
_entity.pdbx_description
1 polymer ?
#
loop_
_entity_poly.entity_id
_entity_poly.type
_entity_poly.pdbx_seq_one_letter_code
_entity_poly.pdbx_strand_id
1 'polypeptide(L)' 'MLVLTRKIGESIKINEDVKITVIDIKGRNIRLGIE' A
#
# COMPACT_ATOMS: atom_id res chain seq x y z
N MET A 1 -17.28 2.58 0.25
CA MET A 1 -16.20 1.58 0.38
C MET A 1 -15.40 1.61 -0.91
N LEU A 2 -14.13 2.04 -0.85
CA LEU A 2 -13.25 2.11 -2.02
C LEU A 2 -12.25 0.96 -1.94
N VAL A 3 -12.20 0.10 -2.97
CA VAL A 3 -11.33 -1.07 -3.01
C VAL A 3 -10.34 -0.89 -4.15
N LEU A 4 -9.05 -0.98 -3.82
CA LEU A 4 -7.95 -0.76 -4.75
C LEU A 4 -6.98 -1.93 -4.66
N THR A 5 -6.71 -2.57 -5.78
CA THR A 5 -5.69 -3.63 -5.87
C THR A 5 -4.34 -2.99 -6.20
N ARG A 6 -3.32 -3.30 -5.40
CA ARG A 6 -1.94 -2.81 -5.60
C ARG A 6 -0.98 -3.98 -5.74
N LYS A 7 -0.01 -3.84 -6.64
CA LYS A 7 1.15 -4.71 -6.74
C LYS A 7 2.28 -4.21 -5.84
N ILE A 8 3.29 -5.06 -5.63
CA ILE A 8 4.53 -4.69 -4.94
C ILE A 8 5.14 -3.45 -5.62
N GLY A 9 5.49 -2.44 -4.84
CA GLY A 9 6.02 -1.16 -5.31
C GLY A 9 4.97 -0.10 -5.67
N GLU A 10 3.69 -0.47 -5.77
CA GLU A 10 2.63 0.52 -5.97
C GLU A 10 2.23 1.18 -4.64
N SER A 11 1.83 2.45 -4.73
CA SER A 11 1.36 3.23 -3.59
C SER A 11 -0.07 3.73 -3.78
N ILE A 12 -0.71 4.03 -2.65
CA ILE A 12 -2.02 4.65 -2.53
C ILE A 12 -1.78 5.94 -1.75
N LYS A 13 -2.17 7.07 -2.33
CA LYS A 13 -2.16 8.36 -1.65
C LYS A 13 -3.56 8.66 -1.14
N ILE A 14 -3.69 8.92 0.16
CA ILE A 14 -4.93 9.33 0.81
C ILE A 14 -4.74 10.79 1.22
N ASN A 15 -5.50 11.69 0.61
CA ASN A 15 -5.32 13.15 0.72
C ASN A 15 -3.88 13.57 0.39
N GLU A 16 -3.32 14.55 1.10
CA GLU A 16 -1.94 15.01 0.90
C GLU A 16 -0.94 14.43 1.89
N ASP A 17 -1.42 14.01 3.06
CA ASP A 17 -0.59 13.66 4.21
C ASP A 17 -0.26 12.17 4.33
N VAL A 18 -1.03 11.27 3.70
CA VAL A 18 -0.86 9.83 3.91
C VAL A 18 -0.55 9.12 2.60
N LYS A 19 0.59 8.43 2.57
CA LYS A 19 1.01 7.57 1.48
C LYS A 19 1.25 6.16 1.99
N ILE A 20 0.48 5.21 1.47
CA ILE A 20 0.60 3.80 1.78
C ILE A 20 1.29 3.12 0.60
N THR A 21 2.43 2.47 0.83
CA THR A 21 3.17 1.76 -0.21
C THR A 21 3.23 0.28 0.10
N VAL A 22 2.96 -0.58 -0.88
CA VAL A 22 3.16 -2.03 -0.74
C VAL A 22 4.64 -2.33 -0.94
N ILE A 23 5.35 -2.60 0.16
CA ILE A 23 6.81 -2.78 0.14
C ILE A 23 7.18 -4.20 -0.27
N ASP A 24 6.49 -5.20 0.29
CA ASP A 24 6.80 -6.60 0.04
C ASP A 24 5.58 -7.49 0.34
N ILE A 25 5.51 -8.65 -0.30
CA ILE A 25 4.48 -9.66 -0.06
C ILE A 25 5.17 -10.99 0.23
N LYS A 26 5.11 -11.43 1.48
CA LYS A 26 5.62 -12.72 1.93
C LYS A 26 4.47 -13.68 2.19
N GLY A 27 4.09 -14.43 1.16
CA GLY A 27 2.98 -15.36 1.23
C GLY A 27 1.65 -14.66 1.51
N ARG A 28 1.15 -14.78 2.74
CA ARG A 28 -0.08 -14.10 3.21
C ARG A 28 0.18 -12.79 3.96
N ASN A 29 1.44 -12.51 4.29
CA ASN A 29 1.83 -11.32 5.03
C ASN A 29 2.26 -10.23 4.05
N ILE A 30 1.70 -9.04 4.21
CA ILE A 30 2.00 -7.88 3.37
C ILE A 30 2.73 -6.85 4.23
N ARG A 31 3.88 -6.37 3.76
CA ARG A 31 4.57 -5.24 4.35
C ARG A 31 4.06 -3.96 3.70
N LEU A 32 3.50 -3.09 4.53
CA LEU A 32 3.02 -1.78 4.14
C LEU A 32 3.95 -0.73 4.75
N GLY A 33 4.45 0.17 3.92
CA GLY A 33 5.08 1.42 4.36
C GLY A 33 4.01 2.49 4.46
N ILE A 34 3.99 3.26 5.53
CA ILE A 34 3.07 4.37 5.74
C ILE A 34 3.92 5.61 6.00
N GLU A 35 3.71 6.64 5.19
CA GLU A 35 4.36 7.95 5.26
C GLU A 35 3.30 9.04 5.36
#